data_AF-A0A8C3LHN2-F1
#
_entry.id   AF-A0A8C3LHN2-F1
#
_cell.length_a   1.000
_cell.length_b   1.000
_cell.length_c   1.000
_cell.angle_alpha   90.00
_cell.angle_beta   90.00
_cell.angle_gamma   90.00
#
_symmetry.space_group_name_H-M   'P 1'
#
loop_
_entity.id
_entity.type
_entity.pdbx_description
1 polymer ?
#
loop_
_entity_poly.entity_id
_entity_poly.type
_entity_poly.pdbx_seq_one_letter_code
_entity_poly.pdbx_strand_id
1 'polypeptide(L)'
;LSQGRKKLQSFKECFCSPSVYHAVIVIFLEFFAWGLLTAPTLVVLHETFPKHTFLMNGLIQGVKGLLSFLSAPLIGALSDVWGRKSFLLLTVFFTCAPIPLMKISPWWYFAVISVSGVFAVTFSVVFAYVADITQEHERSMAYGLVSATFAASLVTSPAIGAYLGRVYGDSLVVVLATAIALLDICFILVAVPESLPEKMRPASWGAPISWEQADPFASLKKVGQDSIVLLICITVFLSYLPEAGQYSSFFLYLRQIMGFSSESVAAFIAVLGILSIIAQTIVLSLLMRSIGNKNTILLGLGFQILQLAWYGFGSEPWMMWAAGAVAAMSSITFPAVSALVSRTADADQQGVVQGMITGIRGLCNGLGPALYGFIFYIFHVELNELPMPESPSGGTVVTQYHLQQNSIIPGPPFLFGACSVLLALLVALFIPEHTNLTVRSSNWKKHCGSHGHPHSPQAPGEAKEPLLQDTNV
;
A
#
# COMPACT_ATOMS: atom_id res chain seq x y z
N LEU A 1 -38.78 -22.45 -11.57
CA LEU A 1 -38.89 -21.06 -11.06
C LEU A 1 -38.37 -20.86 -9.63
N SER A 2 -38.64 -21.76 -8.66
CA SER A 2 -38.14 -21.59 -7.27
C SER A 2 -36.63 -21.78 -7.12
N GLN A 3 -36.01 -22.67 -7.90
CA GLN A 3 -34.56 -22.92 -7.89
C GLN A 3 -33.76 -21.77 -8.54
N GLY A 4 -34.35 -21.10 -9.53
CA GLY A 4 -33.81 -19.86 -10.13
C GLY A 4 -33.88 -18.68 -9.17
N ARG A 5 -34.97 -18.53 -8.39
CA ARG A 5 -35.06 -17.51 -7.33
C ARG A 5 -34.10 -17.78 -6.19
N LYS A 6 -33.91 -19.03 -5.74
CA LYS A 6 -32.91 -19.38 -4.73
C LYS A 6 -31.48 -19.11 -5.20
N LYS A 7 -31.16 -19.39 -6.47
CA LYS A 7 -29.87 -18.98 -7.06
C LYS A 7 -29.73 -17.47 -7.12
N LEU A 8 -30.77 -16.74 -7.55
CA LEU A 8 -30.75 -15.28 -7.61
C LEU A 8 -30.67 -14.61 -6.23
N GLN A 9 -31.26 -15.25 -5.21
CA GLN A 9 -31.26 -14.79 -3.81
C GLN A 9 -29.94 -15.11 -3.12
N SER A 10 -29.35 -16.28 -3.36
CA SER A 10 -27.97 -16.62 -2.97
C SER A 10 -26.93 -15.74 -3.72
N PHE A 11 -27.18 -15.40 -4.98
CA PHE A 11 -26.34 -14.47 -5.75
C PHE A 11 -26.45 -13.04 -5.22
N LYS A 12 -27.66 -12.59 -4.83
CA LYS A 12 -27.87 -11.31 -4.13
C LYS A 12 -27.26 -11.30 -2.73
N GLU A 13 -27.35 -12.38 -1.95
CA GLU A 13 -26.71 -12.50 -0.63
C GLU A 13 -25.18 -12.49 -0.74
N CYS A 14 -24.62 -13.07 -1.80
CA CYS A 14 -23.18 -13.03 -2.11
C CYS A 14 -22.71 -11.61 -2.47
N PHE A 15 -23.52 -10.84 -3.20
CA PHE A 15 -23.24 -9.43 -3.50
C PHE A 15 -23.54 -8.47 -2.34
N CYS A 16 -24.47 -8.82 -1.44
CA CYS A 16 -24.82 -7.98 -0.28
C CYS A 16 -23.89 -8.19 0.93
N SER A 17 -23.09 -9.26 0.95
CA SER A 17 -22.17 -9.53 2.05
C SER A 17 -20.81 -8.92 1.74
N PRO A 18 -20.21 -8.16 2.68
CA PRO A 18 -18.90 -7.59 2.46
C PRO A 18 -17.86 -8.70 2.24
N SER A 19 -17.05 -8.54 1.20
CA SER A 19 -16.09 -9.55 0.75
C SER A 19 -14.81 -8.91 0.23
N VAL A 20 -13.69 -9.60 0.41
CA VAL A 20 -12.36 -9.19 -0.05
C VAL A 20 -12.33 -9.00 -1.58
N TYR A 21 -13.16 -9.73 -2.33
CA TYR A 21 -13.24 -9.59 -3.78
C TYR A 21 -13.68 -8.19 -4.22
N HIS A 22 -14.53 -7.52 -3.43
CA HIS A 22 -14.94 -6.14 -3.71
C HIS A 22 -13.73 -5.19 -3.63
N ALA A 23 -12.95 -5.29 -2.56
CA ALA A 23 -11.72 -4.52 -2.37
C ALA A 23 -10.69 -4.78 -3.49
N VAL A 24 -10.53 -6.05 -3.88
CA VAL A 24 -9.64 -6.47 -4.96
C VAL A 24 -10.06 -5.87 -6.30
N ILE A 25 -11.35 -5.91 -6.65
CA ILE A 25 -11.85 -5.35 -7.92
C ILE A 25 -11.64 -3.83 -7.96
N VAL A 26 -11.93 -3.13 -6.86
CA VAL A 26 -11.74 -1.67 -6.78
C VAL A 26 -10.28 -1.29 -7.00
N ILE A 27 -9.36 -1.91 -6.25
CA ILE A 27 -7.92 -1.67 -6.41
C ILE A 27 -7.45 -2.03 -7.83
N PHE A 28 -7.94 -3.12 -8.41
CA PHE A 28 -7.58 -3.47 -9.78
C PHE A 28 -7.99 -2.37 -10.75
N LEU A 29 -9.26 -1.95 -10.74
CA LEU A 29 -9.79 -0.99 -11.71
C LEU A 29 -9.14 0.40 -11.57
N GLU A 30 -8.98 0.91 -10.34
CA GLU A 30 -8.35 2.20 -10.07
C GLU A 30 -6.92 2.23 -10.63
N PHE A 31 -6.08 1.27 -10.25
CA PHE A 31 -4.67 1.26 -10.65
C PHE A 31 -4.46 0.82 -12.09
N PHE A 32 -5.36 0.02 -12.66
CA PHE A 32 -5.35 -0.31 -14.08
C PHE A 32 -5.67 0.91 -14.94
N ALA A 33 -6.64 1.74 -14.54
CA ALA A 33 -6.94 3.00 -15.22
C ALA A 33 -5.73 3.95 -15.20
N TRP A 34 -5.10 4.10 -14.03
CA TRP A 34 -3.90 4.94 -13.89
C TRP A 34 -2.70 4.41 -14.69
N GLY A 35 -2.46 3.10 -14.68
CA GLY A 35 -1.31 2.54 -15.40
C GLY A 35 -1.50 2.56 -16.92
N LEU A 36 -2.72 2.52 -17.46
CA LEU A 36 -2.99 2.78 -18.88
C LEU A 36 -2.52 4.18 -19.30
N LEU A 37 -2.68 5.17 -18.43
CA LEU A 37 -2.33 6.57 -18.68
C LEU A 37 -0.84 6.89 -18.57
N THR A 38 0.01 5.90 -18.24
CA THR A 38 1.45 6.11 -18.06
C THR A 38 2.09 6.81 -19.26
N ALA A 39 1.88 6.28 -20.47
CA ALA A 39 2.45 6.87 -21.69
C ALA A 39 1.80 8.22 -22.07
N PRO A 40 0.45 8.33 -22.16
CA PRO A 40 -0.21 9.61 -22.46
C PRO A 40 0.13 10.74 -21.48
N THR A 41 0.28 10.44 -20.19
CA THR A 41 0.63 11.45 -19.17
C THR A 41 2.01 12.04 -19.44
N LEU A 42 2.99 11.22 -19.83
CA LEU A 42 4.33 11.70 -20.16
C LEU A 42 4.32 12.61 -21.40
N VAL A 43 3.52 12.26 -22.42
CA VAL A 43 3.35 13.09 -23.63
C VAL A 43 2.74 14.44 -23.28
N VAL A 44 1.58 14.45 -22.59
CA VAL A 44 0.87 15.68 -22.21
C VAL A 44 1.72 16.56 -21.29
N LEU A 45 2.50 15.96 -20.40
CA LEU A 45 3.44 16.66 -19.53
C LEU A 45 4.56 17.36 -20.33
N HIS A 46 5.15 16.67 -21.31
CA HIS A 46 6.18 17.26 -22.16
C HIS A 46 5.63 18.40 -23.03
N GLU A 47 4.44 18.23 -23.60
CA GLU A 47 3.76 19.26 -24.39
C GLU A 47 3.41 20.50 -23.56
N THR A 48 2.97 20.31 -22.31
CA THR A 48 2.56 21.43 -21.43
C THR A 48 3.78 22.15 -20.85
N PHE A 49 4.85 21.42 -20.50
CA PHE A 49 6.04 21.96 -19.85
C PHE A 49 7.33 21.57 -20.61
N PRO A 50 7.53 22.04 -21.86
CA PRO A 50 8.63 21.58 -22.71
C PRO A 50 10.02 21.93 -22.16
N LYS A 51 10.17 23.04 -21.43
CA LYS A 51 11.46 23.49 -20.86
C LYS A 51 11.77 22.87 -19.49
N HIS A 52 10.76 22.39 -18.76
CA HIS A 52 10.87 21.99 -17.36
C HIS A 52 10.07 20.71 -17.05
N THR A 53 9.99 19.78 -18.00
CA THR A 53 9.14 18.56 -17.93
C THR A 53 9.38 17.76 -16.65
N PHE A 54 10.64 17.42 -16.37
CA PHE A 54 11.01 16.63 -15.19
C PHE A 54 10.79 17.37 -13.87
N LEU A 55 11.11 18.67 -13.82
CA LEU A 55 10.91 19.51 -12.65
C LEU A 55 9.43 19.60 -12.27
N MET A 56 8.56 19.84 -13.27
CA MET A 56 7.12 19.94 -13.05
C MET A 56 6.52 18.60 -12.63
N ASN A 57 6.93 17.50 -13.25
CA ASN A 57 6.54 16.16 -12.80
C ASN A 57 6.93 15.90 -11.34
N GLY A 58 8.17 16.24 -10.97
CA GLY A 58 8.67 16.11 -9.61
C GLY A 58 7.86 16.95 -8.61
N LEU A 59 7.52 18.19 -8.98
CA LEU A 59 6.72 19.07 -8.12
C LEU A 59 5.28 18.55 -7.96
N ILE A 60 4.63 18.12 -9.04
CA ILE A 60 3.27 17.57 -9.03
C ILE A 60 3.23 16.32 -8.13
N GLN A 61 4.13 15.37 -8.36
CA GLN A 61 4.17 14.13 -7.59
C GLN A 61 4.62 14.37 -6.14
N GLY A 62 5.51 15.34 -5.90
CA GLY A 62 5.95 15.74 -4.57
C GLY A 62 4.80 16.36 -3.75
N VAL A 63 4.05 17.30 -4.32
CA VAL A 63 2.87 17.90 -3.68
C VAL A 63 1.81 16.82 -3.43
N LYS A 64 1.52 15.98 -4.44
CA LYS A 64 0.57 14.87 -4.30
C LYS A 64 0.96 13.94 -3.16
N GLY A 65 2.22 13.49 -3.10
CA GLY A 65 2.72 12.60 -2.06
C GLY A 65 2.74 13.22 -0.66
N LEU A 66 3.10 14.50 -0.54
CA LEU A 66 3.05 15.22 0.74
C LEU A 66 1.61 15.34 1.26
N LEU A 67 0.67 15.70 0.38
CA LEU A 67 -0.75 15.75 0.73
C LEU A 67 -1.28 14.38 1.12
N SER A 68 -0.89 13.30 0.43
CA SER A 68 -1.26 11.92 0.80
C SER A 68 -0.70 11.50 2.15
N PHE A 69 0.55 11.86 2.46
CA PHE A 69 1.15 11.57 3.77
C PHE A 69 0.37 12.25 4.91
N LEU A 70 0.07 13.54 4.76
CA LEU A 70 -0.63 14.32 5.79
C LEU A 70 -2.09 13.89 5.96
N SER A 71 -2.74 13.49 4.86
CA SER A 71 -4.16 13.12 4.85
C SER A 71 -4.42 11.65 5.16
N ALA A 72 -3.50 10.71 4.90
CA ALA A 72 -3.76 9.28 5.04
C ALA A 72 -4.21 8.87 6.46
N PRO A 73 -3.56 9.30 7.55
CA PRO A 73 -4.04 8.96 8.89
C PRO A 73 -5.39 9.61 9.21
N LEU A 74 -5.61 10.85 8.72
CA LEU A 74 -6.85 11.60 8.95
C LEU A 74 -8.04 10.99 8.21
N ILE A 75 -7.88 10.67 6.92
CA ILE A 75 -8.89 10.00 6.10
C ILE A 75 -9.17 8.60 6.63
N GLY A 76 -8.12 7.88 7.07
CA GLY A 76 -8.25 6.62 7.79
C GLY A 76 -9.15 6.76 9.02
N ALA A 77 -8.84 7.71 9.90
CA ALA A 77 -9.63 8.02 11.10
C ALA A 77 -11.08 8.40 10.79
N LEU A 78 -11.30 9.25 9.77
CA LEU A 78 -12.64 9.65 9.37
C LEU A 78 -13.44 8.48 8.80
N SER A 79 -12.78 7.56 8.09
CA SER A 79 -13.41 6.33 7.60
C SER A 79 -13.80 5.37 8.72
N ASP A 80 -13.11 5.40 9.87
CA ASP A 80 -13.49 4.64 11.08
C ASP A 80 -14.83 5.12 11.66
N VAL A 81 -15.14 6.42 11.53
CA VAL A 81 -16.34 7.04 12.13
C VAL A 81 -17.52 7.10 11.14
N TRP A 82 -17.28 7.55 9.91
CA TRP A 82 -18.35 7.90 8.96
C TRP A 82 -18.69 6.78 7.96
N GLY A 83 -17.95 5.67 7.98
CA GLY A 83 -18.16 4.52 7.10
C GLY A 83 -17.03 4.32 6.08
N ARG A 84 -16.68 3.06 5.81
CA ARG A 84 -15.64 2.70 4.83
C ARG A 84 -16.11 2.93 3.42
N LYS A 85 -17.37 2.59 3.10
CA LYS A 85 -17.88 2.70 1.73
C LYS A 85 -17.86 4.15 1.24
N SER A 86 -18.31 5.08 2.09
CA SER A 86 -18.36 6.51 1.76
C SER A 86 -16.96 7.07 1.49
N PHE A 87 -15.99 6.72 2.34
CA PHE A 87 -14.61 7.18 2.17
C PHE A 87 -13.89 6.48 1.02
N LEU A 88 -14.18 5.20 0.76
CA LEU A 88 -13.64 4.49 -0.41
C LEU A 88 -14.13 5.13 -1.72
N LEU A 89 -15.42 5.47 -1.79
CA LEU A 89 -15.97 6.20 -2.93
C LEU A 89 -15.34 7.58 -3.08
N LEU A 90 -15.18 8.31 -1.97
CA LEU A 90 -14.57 9.63 -1.95
C LEU A 90 -13.12 9.59 -2.47
N THR A 91 -12.32 8.63 -1.98
CA THR A 91 -10.93 8.48 -2.40
C THR A 91 -10.83 8.16 -3.89
N VAL A 92 -11.57 7.16 -4.35
CA VAL A 92 -11.56 6.73 -5.76
C VAL A 92 -12.11 7.80 -6.70
N PHE A 93 -13.15 8.53 -6.29
CA PHE A 93 -13.72 9.62 -7.09
C PHE A 93 -12.68 10.74 -7.31
N PHE A 94 -12.03 11.21 -6.24
CA PHE A 94 -11.05 12.29 -6.34
C PHE A 94 -9.74 11.86 -7.00
N THR A 95 -9.33 10.59 -6.88
CA THR A 95 -8.20 10.06 -7.64
C THR A 95 -8.55 9.87 -9.11
N CYS A 96 -9.79 9.55 -9.46
CA CYS A 96 -10.19 9.37 -10.86
C CYS A 96 -10.60 10.68 -11.58
N ALA A 97 -11.03 11.70 -10.84
CA ALA A 97 -11.48 12.99 -11.38
C ALA A 97 -10.49 13.71 -12.33
N PRO A 98 -9.15 13.63 -12.15
CA PRO A 98 -8.21 14.21 -13.09
C PRO A 98 -8.26 13.57 -14.49
N ILE A 99 -8.55 12.27 -14.61
CA ILE A 99 -8.33 11.50 -15.84
C ILE A 99 -8.98 12.13 -17.09
N PRO A 100 -10.27 12.52 -17.06
CA PRO A 100 -10.92 13.14 -18.23
C PRO A 100 -10.36 14.54 -18.54
N LEU A 101 -9.88 15.26 -17.52
CA LEU A 101 -9.34 16.61 -17.67
C LEU A 101 -8.06 16.64 -18.51
N MET A 102 -7.36 15.51 -18.63
CA MET A 102 -6.13 15.42 -19.42
C MET A 102 -6.34 15.83 -20.88
N LYS A 103 -7.53 15.58 -21.45
CA LYS A 103 -7.89 16.01 -22.81
C LYS A 103 -8.60 17.36 -22.86
N ILE A 104 -9.31 17.74 -21.82
CA ILE A 104 -10.10 18.98 -21.79
C ILE A 104 -9.19 20.18 -21.53
N SER A 105 -8.34 20.10 -20.51
CA SER A 105 -7.41 21.16 -20.12
C SER A 105 -6.24 20.57 -19.33
N PRO A 106 -5.04 20.44 -19.94
CA PRO A 106 -3.85 19.93 -19.27
C PRO A 106 -3.48 20.68 -17.99
N TRP A 107 -3.68 22.01 -17.95
CA TRP A 107 -3.44 22.81 -16.74
C TRP A 107 -4.34 22.40 -15.58
N TRP A 108 -5.63 22.15 -15.86
CA TRP A 108 -6.57 21.67 -14.84
C TRP A 108 -6.28 20.23 -14.45
N TYR A 109 -5.86 19.38 -15.39
CA TYR A 109 -5.38 18.04 -15.08
C TYR A 109 -4.24 18.08 -14.05
N PHE A 110 -3.20 18.87 -14.28
CA PHE A 110 -2.06 18.97 -13.37
C PHE A 110 -2.39 19.63 -12.02
N ALA A 111 -3.34 20.57 -11.99
CA ALA A 111 -3.83 21.14 -10.74
C ALA A 111 -4.61 20.11 -9.91
N VAL A 112 -5.59 19.43 -10.53
CA VAL A 112 -6.46 18.47 -9.85
C VAL A 112 -5.69 17.21 -9.45
N ILE A 113 -4.76 16.70 -10.26
CA ILE A 113 -3.93 15.56 -9.88
C ILE A 113 -3.03 15.89 -8.68
N SER A 114 -2.50 17.11 -8.59
CA SER A 114 -1.71 17.56 -7.43
C SER A 114 -2.56 17.57 -6.16
N VAL A 115 -3.75 18.17 -6.23
CA VAL A 115 -4.70 18.28 -5.09
C VAL A 115 -5.32 16.92 -4.73
N SER A 116 -5.47 16.00 -5.70
CA SER A 116 -5.98 14.64 -5.48
C SER A 116 -5.16 13.86 -4.44
N GLY A 117 -3.92 14.29 -4.17
CA GLY A 117 -3.08 13.77 -3.09
C GLY A 117 -3.80 13.66 -1.75
N VAL A 118 -4.69 14.60 -1.41
CA VAL A 118 -5.51 14.57 -0.17
C VAL A 118 -6.38 13.31 -0.05
N PHE A 119 -6.77 12.76 -1.20
CA PHE A 119 -7.65 11.59 -1.30
C PHE A 119 -6.94 10.36 -1.88
N ALA A 120 -5.66 10.47 -2.25
CA ALA A 120 -4.87 9.38 -2.82
C ALA A 120 -4.37 8.42 -1.74
N VAL A 121 -5.31 7.93 -0.93
CA VAL A 121 -5.09 7.10 0.27
C VAL A 121 -5.98 5.86 0.23
N THR A 122 -6.41 5.44 -0.97
CA THR A 122 -7.32 4.30 -1.19
C THR A 122 -6.83 3.03 -0.51
N PHE A 123 -5.52 2.77 -0.52
CA PHE A 123 -4.93 1.62 0.20
C PHE A 123 -5.25 1.59 1.70
N SER A 124 -5.26 2.75 2.37
CA SER A 124 -5.60 2.85 3.79
C SER A 124 -7.02 2.35 4.03
N VAL A 125 -7.97 2.90 3.27
CA VAL A 125 -9.41 2.59 3.43
C VAL A 125 -9.70 1.15 3.00
N VAL A 126 -9.07 0.66 1.94
CA VAL A 126 -9.23 -0.72 1.47
C VAL A 126 -8.68 -1.73 2.47
N PHE A 127 -7.50 -1.49 3.05
CA PHE A 127 -6.99 -2.39 4.08
C PHE A 127 -7.83 -2.34 5.35
N ALA A 128 -8.31 -1.17 5.75
CA ALA A 128 -9.25 -1.08 6.87
C ALA A 128 -10.56 -1.83 6.57
N TYR A 129 -11.14 -1.67 5.38
CA TYR A 129 -12.31 -2.43 4.93
C TYR A 129 -12.07 -3.95 4.95
N VAL A 130 -10.90 -4.40 4.49
CA VAL A 130 -10.52 -5.81 4.54
C VAL A 130 -10.34 -6.29 5.99
N ALA A 131 -9.78 -5.46 6.87
CA ALA A 131 -9.63 -5.78 8.30
C ALA A 131 -10.98 -6.00 9.00
N ASP A 132 -11.99 -5.20 8.63
CA ASP A 132 -13.33 -5.21 9.22
C ASP A 132 -14.08 -6.51 8.89
N ILE A 133 -13.80 -7.11 7.74
CA ILE A 133 -14.61 -8.21 7.16
C ILE A 133 -13.90 -9.57 7.25
N THR A 134 -12.60 -9.57 7.53
CA THR A 134 -11.77 -10.79 7.60
C THR A 134 -11.38 -11.10 9.03
N GLN A 135 -11.32 -12.40 9.34
CA GLN A 135 -10.84 -12.85 10.63
C GLN A 135 -9.33 -12.58 10.76
N GLU A 136 -8.85 -12.34 11.98
CA GLU A 136 -7.45 -11.96 12.23
C GLU A 136 -6.41 -12.91 11.62
N HIS A 137 -6.72 -14.20 11.54
CA HIS A 137 -5.83 -15.21 10.99
C HIS A 137 -5.83 -15.26 9.44
N GLU A 138 -6.85 -14.69 8.80
CA GLU A 138 -7.00 -14.62 7.33
C GLU A 138 -6.59 -13.25 6.76
N ARG A 139 -6.51 -12.21 7.59
CA ARG A 139 -6.12 -10.83 7.20
C ARG A 139 -4.87 -10.79 6.34
N SER A 140 -3.87 -11.59 6.68
CA SER A 140 -2.60 -11.65 5.95
C SER A 140 -2.76 -12.12 4.51
N MET A 141 -3.56 -13.15 4.29
CA MET A 141 -3.87 -13.66 2.95
C MET A 141 -4.69 -12.62 2.16
N ALA A 142 -5.63 -11.95 2.83
CA ALA A 142 -6.46 -10.93 2.19
C ALA A 142 -5.65 -9.69 1.79
N TYR A 143 -4.75 -9.18 2.64
CA TYR A 143 -3.83 -8.09 2.28
C TYR A 143 -2.84 -8.49 1.19
N GLY A 144 -2.36 -9.74 1.22
CA GLY A 144 -1.57 -10.33 0.15
C GLY A 144 -2.30 -10.29 -1.20
N LEU A 145 -3.56 -10.70 -1.22
CA LEU A 145 -4.39 -10.70 -2.42
C LEU A 145 -4.63 -9.28 -2.97
N VAL A 146 -4.94 -8.31 -2.11
CA VAL A 146 -5.08 -6.90 -2.51
C VAL A 146 -3.78 -6.35 -3.09
N SER A 147 -2.64 -6.63 -2.44
CA SER A 147 -1.32 -6.19 -2.91
C SER A 147 -0.94 -6.83 -4.25
N ALA A 148 -1.22 -8.12 -4.41
CA ALA A 148 -0.96 -8.87 -5.64
C ALA A 148 -1.79 -8.33 -6.80
N THR A 149 -3.02 -7.90 -6.53
CA THR A 149 -3.90 -7.32 -7.54
C THR A 149 -3.39 -5.97 -8.01
N PHE A 150 -2.90 -5.14 -7.09
CA PHE A 150 -2.18 -3.93 -7.44
C PHE A 150 -0.95 -4.23 -8.32
N ALA A 151 -0.11 -5.20 -7.93
CA ALA A 151 1.04 -5.60 -8.75
C ALA A 151 0.61 -6.07 -10.14
N ALA A 152 -0.46 -6.86 -10.25
CA ALA A 152 -1.01 -7.31 -11.52
C ALA A 152 -1.50 -6.15 -12.41
N SER A 153 -2.18 -5.16 -11.83
CA SER A 153 -2.61 -3.97 -12.55
C SER A 153 -1.42 -3.15 -13.08
N LEU A 154 -0.38 -2.95 -12.27
CA LEU A 154 0.80 -2.17 -12.67
C LEU A 154 1.63 -2.82 -13.79
N VAL A 155 1.61 -4.14 -13.89
CA VAL A 155 2.36 -4.87 -14.93
C VAL A 155 1.58 -4.89 -16.24
N THR A 156 0.27 -5.14 -16.16
CA THR A 156 -0.57 -5.33 -17.34
C THR A 156 -0.96 -4.00 -17.99
N SER A 157 -1.28 -2.98 -17.22
CA SER A 157 -1.88 -1.75 -17.74
C SER A 157 -0.94 -0.87 -18.56
N PRO A 158 0.34 -0.61 -18.22
CA PRO A 158 1.19 0.26 -19.03
C PRO A 158 1.53 -0.37 -20.39
N ALA A 159 1.68 -1.70 -20.42
CA ALA A 159 1.91 -2.45 -21.66
C ALA A 159 0.71 -2.35 -22.61
N ILE A 160 -0.51 -2.54 -22.06
CA ILE A 160 -1.75 -2.38 -22.82
C ILE A 160 -1.92 -0.91 -23.27
N GLY A 161 -1.67 0.05 -22.38
CA GLY A 161 -1.78 1.48 -22.65
C GLY A 161 -0.84 1.95 -23.76
N ALA A 162 0.42 1.52 -23.72
CA ALA A 162 1.41 1.82 -24.75
C ALA A 162 1.06 1.20 -26.11
N TYR A 163 0.58 -0.06 -26.12
CA TYR A 163 0.14 -0.73 -27.34
C TYR A 163 -1.08 -0.03 -27.96
N LEU A 164 -2.11 0.27 -27.15
CA LEU A 164 -3.29 0.99 -27.62
C LEU A 164 -2.95 2.40 -28.10
N GLY A 165 -2.07 3.12 -27.39
CA GLY A 165 -1.60 4.44 -27.79
C GLY A 165 -0.91 4.42 -29.16
N ARG A 166 -0.07 3.41 -29.41
CA ARG A 166 0.60 3.25 -30.72
C ARG A 166 -0.36 2.93 -31.87
N VAL A 167 -1.37 2.07 -31.64
CA VAL A 167 -2.25 1.58 -32.72
C VAL A 167 -3.42 2.54 -32.98
N TYR A 168 -4.01 3.10 -31.92
CA TYR A 168 -5.26 3.87 -31.98
C TYR A 168 -5.13 5.33 -31.52
N GLY A 169 -3.95 5.73 -31.06
CA GLY A 169 -3.66 7.08 -30.56
C GLY A 169 -3.99 7.27 -29.08
N ASP A 170 -3.31 8.24 -28.46
CA ASP A 170 -3.43 8.52 -27.02
C ASP A 170 -4.86 8.86 -26.60
N SER A 171 -5.65 9.48 -27.49
CA SER A 171 -7.04 9.82 -27.22
C SER A 171 -7.91 8.62 -26.85
N LEU A 172 -7.74 7.47 -27.53
CA LEU A 172 -8.50 6.27 -27.19
C LEU A 172 -8.11 5.76 -25.79
N VAL A 173 -6.82 5.82 -25.45
CA VAL A 173 -6.32 5.39 -24.14
C VAL A 173 -6.94 6.21 -23.02
N VAL A 174 -7.07 7.53 -23.19
CA VAL A 174 -7.73 8.41 -22.20
C VAL A 174 -9.20 8.08 -22.02
N VAL A 175 -9.92 7.86 -23.13
CA VAL A 175 -11.35 7.51 -23.08
C VAL A 175 -11.54 6.16 -22.39
N LEU A 176 -10.71 5.17 -22.71
CA LEU A 176 -10.76 3.86 -22.06
C LEU A 176 -10.46 3.95 -20.56
N ALA A 177 -9.40 4.66 -20.16
CA ALA A 177 -9.08 4.88 -18.75
C ALA A 177 -10.22 5.60 -18.00
N THR A 178 -10.84 6.59 -18.64
CA THR A 178 -12.03 7.29 -18.11
C THR A 178 -13.20 6.33 -17.92
N ALA A 179 -13.47 5.46 -18.89
CA ALA A 179 -14.56 4.48 -18.81
C ALA A 179 -14.33 3.47 -17.68
N ILE A 180 -13.09 3.01 -17.49
CA ILE A 180 -12.71 2.10 -16.39
C ILE A 180 -12.84 2.79 -15.03
N ALA A 181 -12.41 4.05 -14.92
CA ALA A 181 -12.55 4.85 -13.71
C ALA A 181 -14.02 5.08 -13.33
N LEU A 182 -14.89 5.38 -14.31
CA LEU A 182 -16.32 5.50 -14.08
C LEU A 182 -16.97 4.16 -13.71
N LEU A 183 -16.50 3.07 -14.31
CA LEU A 183 -16.93 1.72 -13.96
C LEU A 183 -16.58 1.39 -12.50
N ASP A 184 -15.39 1.78 -12.03
CA ASP A 184 -14.96 1.59 -10.65
C ASP A 184 -15.84 2.36 -9.66
N ILE A 185 -16.08 3.65 -9.92
CA ILE A 185 -16.99 4.48 -9.12
C ILE A 185 -18.40 3.86 -9.08
N CYS A 186 -18.91 3.41 -10.24
CA CYS A 186 -20.22 2.75 -10.34
C CYS A 186 -20.25 1.43 -9.56
N PHE A 187 -19.18 0.64 -9.63
CA PHE A 187 -19.02 -0.60 -8.89
C PHE A 187 -19.03 -0.35 -7.37
N ILE A 188 -18.35 0.70 -6.88
CA ILE A 188 -18.39 1.07 -5.46
C ILE A 188 -19.80 1.47 -5.02
N LEU A 189 -20.50 2.27 -5.84
CA LEU A 189 -21.86 2.70 -5.53
C LEU A 189 -22.84 1.53 -5.42
N VAL A 190 -22.81 0.62 -6.39
CA VAL A 190 -23.82 -0.44 -6.56
C VAL A 190 -23.46 -1.73 -5.83
N ALA A 191 -22.20 -2.16 -5.88
CA ALA A 191 -21.79 -3.51 -5.48
C ALA A 191 -21.06 -3.57 -4.14
N VAL A 192 -20.35 -2.51 -3.72
CA VAL A 192 -19.61 -2.53 -2.44
C VAL A 192 -20.58 -2.28 -1.28
N PRO A 193 -20.79 -3.23 -0.35
CA PRO A 193 -21.55 -2.98 0.88
C PRO A 193 -20.71 -2.22 1.90
N GLU A 194 -21.34 -1.68 2.95
CA GLU A 194 -20.62 -1.09 4.09
C GLU A 194 -20.05 -2.21 4.98
N SER A 195 -18.80 -2.08 5.43
CA SER A 195 -18.16 -3.07 6.32
C SER A 195 -18.35 -2.77 7.81
N LEU A 196 -18.51 -1.50 8.18
CA LEU A 196 -18.64 -1.09 9.58
C LEU A 196 -19.98 -1.56 10.18
N PRO A 197 -19.96 -2.21 11.36
CA PRO A 197 -21.18 -2.64 12.05
C PRO A 197 -22.10 -1.47 12.36
N GLU A 198 -23.41 -1.71 12.28
CA GLU A 198 -24.45 -0.69 12.52
C GLU A 198 -24.33 -0.03 13.91
N LYS A 199 -23.72 -0.71 14.88
CA LYS A 199 -23.44 -0.22 16.25
C LYS A 199 -22.29 0.77 16.35
N MET A 200 -21.34 0.75 15.40
CA MET A 200 -20.21 1.69 15.34
C MET A 200 -20.57 2.92 14.50
N ARG A 201 -21.70 2.91 13.80
CA ARG A 201 -22.19 4.05 13.02
C ARG A 201 -22.83 5.08 13.94
N PRO A 202 -22.67 6.38 13.67
CA PRO A 202 -23.62 7.39 14.11
C PRO A 202 -25.01 6.99 13.61
N ALA A 203 -25.98 6.85 14.52
CA ALA A 203 -27.28 6.23 14.26
C ALA A 203 -28.15 6.90 13.16
N SER A 204 -27.72 8.02 12.59
CA SER A 204 -28.31 8.62 11.39
C SER A 204 -27.39 9.70 10.81
N TRP A 205 -27.56 10.00 9.52
CA TRP A 205 -27.04 11.21 8.86
C TRP A 205 -27.73 12.43 9.49
N GLY A 206 -27.31 12.84 10.68
CA GLY A 206 -27.97 13.89 11.48
C GLY A 206 -28.05 13.63 12.98
N ALA A 207 -27.67 12.44 13.49
CA ALA A 207 -27.46 12.27 14.92
C ALA A 207 -26.30 13.17 15.37
N PRO A 208 -26.37 13.84 16.54
CA PRO A 208 -25.27 14.65 17.04
C PRO A 208 -24.08 13.73 17.28
N ILE A 209 -23.15 13.70 16.33
CA ILE A 209 -21.82 13.14 16.54
C ILE A 209 -21.25 14.00 17.65
N SER A 210 -21.12 13.44 18.85
CA SER A 210 -20.32 14.10 19.88
C SER A 210 -18.91 14.18 19.31
N TRP A 211 -18.49 15.38 18.90
CA TRP A 211 -17.15 15.63 18.39
C TRP A 211 -16.07 15.19 19.41
N GLU A 212 -16.42 15.00 20.69
CA GLU A 212 -15.55 14.44 21.71
C GLU A 212 -15.35 12.91 21.61
N GLN A 213 -16.28 12.15 21.00
CA GLN A 213 -16.17 10.69 20.83
C GLN A 213 -15.64 10.28 19.44
N ALA A 214 -15.61 11.22 18.48
CA ALA A 214 -15.26 10.97 17.09
C ALA A 214 -14.14 11.90 16.59
N ASP A 215 -13.27 12.38 17.50
CA ASP A 215 -12.15 13.23 17.12
C ASP A 215 -11.05 12.39 16.43
N PRO A 216 -10.84 12.56 15.10
CA PRO A 216 -9.82 11.83 14.38
C PRO A 216 -8.39 12.20 14.87
N PHE A 217 -8.20 13.40 15.41
CA PHE A 217 -6.90 13.84 15.94
C PHE A 217 -6.60 13.19 17.29
N ALA A 218 -7.61 12.98 18.15
CA ALA A 218 -7.44 12.24 19.39
C ALA A 218 -7.08 10.77 19.12
N SER A 219 -7.74 10.14 18.14
CA SER A 219 -7.43 8.76 17.72
C SER A 219 -6.02 8.65 17.15
N LEU A 220 -5.63 9.60 16.29
CA LEU A 220 -4.27 9.69 15.77
C LEU A 220 -3.22 9.88 16.87
N LYS A 221 -3.51 10.73 17.86
CA LYS A 221 -2.62 10.94 19.02
C LYS A 221 -2.49 9.68 19.88
N LYS A 222 -3.60 8.97 20.15
CA LYS A 222 -3.60 7.71 20.92
C LYS A 222 -2.76 6.64 20.21
N VAL A 223 -2.99 6.43 18.91
CA VAL A 223 -2.25 5.47 18.11
C VAL A 223 -0.77 5.87 17.98
N GLY A 224 -0.49 7.16 17.78
CA GLY A 224 0.88 7.67 17.68
C GLY A 224 1.68 7.59 19.00
N GLN A 225 1.01 7.43 20.14
CA GLN A 225 1.64 7.20 21.44
C GLN A 225 1.90 5.71 21.73
N ASP A 226 1.32 4.79 20.95
CA ASP A 226 1.60 3.37 21.06
C ASP A 226 3.03 3.07 20.57
N SER A 227 3.87 2.58 21.48
CA SER A 227 5.26 2.27 21.20
C SER A 227 5.42 1.18 20.14
N ILE A 228 4.49 0.23 20.06
CA ILE A 228 4.52 -0.85 19.04
C ILE A 228 4.20 -0.26 17.67
N VAL A 229 3.16 0.57 17.55
CA VAL A 229 2.80 1.21 16.29
C VAL A 229 3.91 2.15 15.81
N LEU A 230 4.55 2.88 16.73
CA LEU A 230 5.69 3.72 16.40
C LEU A 230 6.89 2.91 15.87
N LEU A 231 7.23 1.78 16.50
CA LEU A 231 8.29 0.88 16.03
C LEU A 231 7.97 0.32 14.63
N ILE A 232 6.72 -0.05 14.37
CA ILE A 232 6.26 -0.47 13.04
C ILE A 232 6.41 0.68 12.03
N CYS A 233 5.99 1.89 12.39
CA CYS A 233 6.11 3.08 11.53
C CYS A 233 7.57 3.39 11.17
N ILE A 234 8.48 3.32 12.14
CA ILE A 234 9.93 3.51 11.91
C ILE A 234 10.47 2.40 10.99
N THR A 235 10.07 1.15 11.23
CA THR A 235 10.46 0.00 10.38
C THR A 235 9.99 0.20 8.93
N VAL A 236 8.75 0.67 8.74
CA VAL A 236 8.18 1.00 7.43
C VAL A 236 8.96 2.13 6.79
N PHE A 237 9.18 3.25 7.49
CA PHE A 237 9.93 4.38 6.92
C PHE A 237 11.32 3.97 6.44
N LEU A 238 12.08 3.24 7.27
CA LEU A 238 13.45 2.82 6.96
C LEU A 238 13.54 1.76 5.85
N SER A 239 12.48 0.96 5.65
CA SER A 239 12.41 -0.05 4.59
C SER A 239 11.87 0.52 3.26
N TYR A 240 10.82 1.33 3.29
CA TYR A 240 10.22 1.90 2.09
C TYR A 240 11.02 3.05 1.48
N LEU A 241 11.77 3.81 2.28
CA LEU A 241 12.56 4.91 1.75
C LEU A 241 13.61 4.42 0.71
N PRO A 242 14.40 3.37 0.98
CA PRO A 242 15.25 2.71 -0.02
C PRO A 242 14.47 2.09 -1.19
N GLU A 243 13.32 1.46 -0.90
CA GLU A 243 12.52 0.79 -1.93
C GLU A 243 12.00 1.79 -2.98
N ALA A 244 11.46 2.92 -2.52
CA ALA A 244 10.98 3.99 -3.39
C ALA A 244 12.10 4.63 -4.21
N GLY A 245 13.26 4.89 -3.59
CA GLY A 245 14.44 5.40 -4.30
C GLY A 245 15.02 4.41 -5.31
N GLN A 246 14.97 3.11 -5.00
CA GLN A 246 15.32 2.05 -5.95
C GLN A 246 14.41 2.11 -7.18
N TYR A 247 13.08 2.12 -7.01
CA TYR A 247 12.15 2.11 -8.15
C TYR A 247 12.33 3.29 -9.11
N SER A 248 12.71 4.48 -8.62
CA SER A 248 12.89 5.65 -9.49
C SER A 248 14.10 5.55 -10.41
N SER A 249 15.16 4.88 -9.98
CA SER A 249 16.46 4.91 -10.67
C SER A 249 16.89 3.56 -11.22
N PHE A 250 16.30 2.45 -10.74
CA PHE A 250 16.74 1.10 -11.07
C PHE A 250 16.58 0.74 -12.56
N PHE A 251 15.47 1.11 -13.19
CA PHE A 251 15.29 0.83 -14.62
C PHE A 251 16.22 1.67 -15.52
N LEU A 252 16.56 2.89 -15.09
CA LEU A 252 17.58 3.71 -15.75
C LEU A 252 18.97 3.09 -15.58
N TYR A 253 19.29 2.62 -14.37
CA TYR A 253 20.51 1.87 -14.07
C TYR A 253 20.67 0.64 -14.97
N LEU A 254 19.62 -0.18 -15.13
CA LEU A 254 19.66 -1.34 -16.03
C LEU A 254 19.97 -0.94 -17.47
N ARG A 255 19.38 0.15 -17.96
CA ARG A 255 19.58 0.60 -19.35
C ARG A 255 20.95 1.21 -19.58
N GLN A 256 21.45 2.02 -18.65
CA GLN A 256 22.65 2.85 -18.85
C GLN A 256 23.93 2.18 -18.39
N ILE A 257 23.87 1.39 -17.31
CA ILE A 257 25.06 0.78 -16.70
C ILE A 257 25.13 -0.70 -17.08
N MET A 258 24.02 -1.43 -16.96
CA MET A 258 23.99 -2.88 -17.28
C MET A 258 23.78 -3.17 -18.77
N GLY A 259 23.57 -2.15 -19.60
CA GLY A 259 23.40 -2.29 -21.05
C GLY A 259 22.13 -3.05 -21.48
N PHE A 260 21.08 -3.09 -20.64
CA PHE A 260 19.83 -3.73 -21.01
C PHE A 260 19.15 -3.01 -22.17
N SER A 261 18.62 -3.78 -23.13
CA SER A 261 17.76 -3.24 -24.17
C SER A 261 16.41 -2.81 -23.57
N SER A 262 15.66 -1.97 -24.29
CA SER A 262 14.31 -1.58 -23.83
C SER A 262 13.37 -2.79 -23.71
N GLU A 263 13.58 -3.81 -24.55
CA GLU A 263 12.85 -5.07 -24.49
C GLU A 263 13.21 -5.90 -23.25
N SER A 264 14.49 -5.98 -22.88
CA SER A 264 14.89 -6.74 -21.69
C SER A 264 14.47 -6.04 -20.39
N VAL A 265 14.44 -4.71 -20.34
CA VAL A 265 13.85 -3.97 -19.21
C VAL A 265 12.34 -4.25 -19.09
N ALA A 266 11.61 -4.23 -20.21
CA ALA A 266 10.18 -4.57 -20.21
C ALA A 266 9.93 -6.01 -19.76
N ALA A 267 10.72 -6.96 -20.26
CA ALA A 267 10.67 -8.36 -19.82
C ALA A 267 10.99 -8.51 -18.33
N PHE A 268 11.96 -7.75 -17.82
CA PHE A 268 12.32 -7.73 -16.40
C PHE A 268 11.16 -7.28 -15.53
N ILE A 269 10.50 -6.17 -15.89
CA ILE A 269 9.32 -5.66 -15.19
C ILE A 269 8.19 -6.70 -15.19
N ALA A 270 7.96 -7.35 -16.34
CA ALA A 270 6.92 -8.38 -16.46
C ALA A 270 7.18 -9.58 -15.56
N VAL A 271 8.41 -10.12 -15.58
CA VAL A 271 8.79 -11.27 -14.74
C VAL A 271 8.78 -10.91 -13.26
N LEU A 272 9.34 -9.76 -12.89
CA LEU A 272 9.31 -9.25 -11.51
C LEU A 272 7.87 -9.12 -11.00
N GLY A 273 6.98 -8.60 -11.84
CA GLY A 273 5.57 -8.46 -11.58
C GLY A 273 4.86 -9.80 -11.32
N ILE A 274 5.00 -10.76 -12.24
CA ILE A 274 4.43 -12.10 -12.11
C ILE A 274 4.94 -12.78 -10.84
N LEU A 275 6.24 -12.69 -10.57
CA LEU A 275 6.82 -13.31 -9.39
C LEU A 275 6.36 -12.62 -8.10
N SER A 276 6.15 -11.29 -8.12
CA SER A 276 5.59 -10.55 -6.98
C SER A 276 4.15 -10.96 -6.68
N ILE A 277 3.34 -11.22 -7.72
CA ILE A 277 1.97 -11.76 -7.57
C ILE A 277 2.02 -13.13 -6.88
N ILE A 278 2.91 -14.02 -7.31
CA ILE A 278 3.10 -15.35 -6.70
C ILE A 278 3.58 -15.21 -5.25
N ALA A 279 4.53 -14.31 -5.00
CA ALA A 279 5.07 -14.06 -3.67
C ALA A 279 3.99 -13.53 -2.71
N GLN A 280 3.20 -12.56 -3.13
CA GLN A 280 2.18 -11.92 -2.30
C GLN A 280 0.94 -12.79 -2.07
N THR A 281 0.61 -13.71 -2.98
CA THR A 281 -0.55 -14.61 -2.83
C THR A 281 -0.20 -15.92 -2.14
N ILE A 282 0.78 -16.66 -2.67
CA ILE A 282 1.11 -18.02 -2.23
C ILE A 282 2.16 -17.96 -1.11
N VAL A 283 3.32 -17.36 -1.37
CA VAL A 283 4.46 -17.41 -0.44
C VAL A 283 4.15 -16.71 0.87
N LEU A 284 3.54 -15.52 0.83
CA LEU A 284 3.10 -14.80 2.01
C LEU A 284 2.16 -15.67 2.86
N SER A 285 1.16 -16.30 2.25
CA SER A 285 0.19 -17.14 2.97
C SER A 285 0.87 -18.33 3.65
N LEU A 286 1.86 -18.95 3.00
CA LEU A 286 2.63 -20.06 3.56
C LEU A 286 3.53 -19.61 4.72
N LEU A 287 4.26 -18.51 4.56
CA LEU A 287 5.15 -17.97 5.58
C LEU A 287 4.39 -17.52 6.83
N MET A 288 3.27 -16.81 6.65
CA MET A 288 2.46 -16.34 7.77
C MET A 288 1.88 -17.51 8.59
N ARG A 289 1.55 -18.64 7.94
CA ARG A 289 1.09 -19.86 8.61
C ARG A 289 2.24 -20.64 9.29
N SER A 290 3.42 -20.64 8.68
CA SER A 290 4.54 -21.47 9.15
C SER A 290 5.41 -20.81 10.22
N ILE A 291 5.76 -19.53 10.05
CA ILE A 291 6.73 -18.82 10.91
C ILE A 291 6.12 -17.63 11.66
N GLY A 292 4.87 -17.26 11.35
CA GLY A 292 4.13 -16.18 12.01
C GLY A 292 4.39 -14.78 11.44
N ASN A 293 3.64 -13.79 11.94
CA ASN A 293 3.62 -12.43 11.37
C ASN A 293 4.98 -11.71 11.46
N LYS A 294 5.58 -11.69 12.66
CA LYS A 294 6.84 -10.97 12.91
C LYS A 294 7.97 -11.56 12.07
N ASN A 295 8.14 -12.89 12.11
CA ASN A 295 9.21 -13.56 11.38
C ASN A 295 9.04 -13.44 9.86
N THR A 296 7.80 -13.36 9.36
CA THR A 296 7.56 -13.08 7.93
C THR A 296 8.03 -11.68 7.54
N ILE A 297 7.81 -10.66 8.40
CA ILE A 297 8.34 -9.31 8.16
C ILE A 297 9.88 -9.33 8.19
N LEU A 298 10.49 -9.97 9.19
CA LEU A 298 11.95 -10.08 9.30
C LEU A 298 12.57 -10.78 8.09
N LEU A 299 11.93 -11.84 7.60
CA LEU A 299 12.36 -12.56 6.40
C LEU A 299 12.22 -11.68 5.14
N GLY A 300 11.11 -10.95 5.00
CA GLY A 300 10.90 -9.99 3.91
C GLY A 300 11.95 -8.88 3.89
N LEU A 301 12.27 -8.30 5.06
CA LEU A 301 13.37 -7.33 5.22
C LEU A 301 14.73 -7.96 4.91
N GLY A 302 14.95 -9.23 5.29
CA GLY A 302 16.15 -9.98 4.92
C GLY A 302 16.31 -10.13 3.41
N PHE A 303 15.25 -10.49 2.70
CA PHE A 303 15.23 -10.50 1.23
C PHE A 303 15.49 -9.10 0.67
N GLN A 304 14.94 -8.05 1.29
CA GLN A 304 15.15 -6.67 0.87
C GLN A 304 16.61 -6.22 1.02
N ILE A 305 17.29 -6.61 2.11
CA ILE A 305 18.73 -6.35 2.29
C ILE A 305 19.52 -7.09 1.20
N LEU A 306 19.19 -8.36 0.98
CA LEU A 306 19.87 -9.20 -0.01
C LEU A 306 19.74 -8.64 -1.43
N GLN A 307 18.54 -8.25 -1.87
CA GLN A 307 18.38 -7.68 -3.22
C GLN A 307 19.15 -6.36 -3.39
N LEU A 308 19.13 -5.46 -2.40
CA LEU A 308 19.79 -4.17 -2.48
C LEU A 308 21.32 -4.33 -2.47
N ALA A 309 21.85 -5.23 -1.64
CA ALA A 309 23.25 -5.57 -1.66
C ALA A 309 23.65 -6.19 -3.01
N TRP A 310 22.83 -7.10 -3.55
CA TRP A 310 23.11 -7.75 -4.83
C TRP A 310 23.05 -6.78 -6.01
N TYR A 311 22.13 -5.82 -6.02
CA TYR A 311 22.14 -4.73 -6.98
C TYR A 311 23.37 -3.82 -6.84
N GLY A 312 23.83 -3.59 -5.61
CA GLY A 312 25.02 -2.77 -5.34
C GLY A 312 26.32 -3.38 -5.88
N PHE A 313 26.48 -4.70 -5.75
CA PHE A 313 27.68 -5.44 -6.16
C PHE A 313 27.57 -6.12 -7.53
N GLY A 314 26.38 -6.12 -8.14
CA GLY A 314 26.13 -6.86 -9.38
C GLY A 314 26.81 -6.21 -10.58
N SER A 315 27.71 -6.96 -11.22
CA SER A 315 28.40 -6.54 -12.45
C SER A 315 27.80 -7.16 -13.71
N GLU A 316 27.12 -8.30 -13.59
CA GLU A 316 26.63 -9.08 -14.73
C GLU A 316 25.10 -9.00 -14.90
N PRO A 317 24.58 -9.01 -16.14
CA PRO A 317 23.14 -8.97 -16.42
C PRO A 317 22.32 -10.05 -15.71
N TRP A 318 22.81 -11.29 -15.63
CA TRP A 318 22.10 -12.39 -14.98
C TRP A 318 21.92 -12.17 -13.47
N MET A 319 22.85 -11.43 -12.83
CA MET A 319 22.77 -11.10 -11.41
C MET A 319 21.59 -10.18 -11.14
N MET A 320 21.28 -9.27 -12.08
CA MET A 320 20.10 -8.40 -11.97
C MET A 320 18.82 -9.22 -12.00
N TRP A 321 18.70 -10.21 -12.88
CA TRP A 321 17.56 -11.13 -12.94
C TRP A 321 17.39 -11.93 -11.65
N ALA A 322 18.49 -12.47 -11.10
CA ALA A 322 18.47 -13.18 -9.83
C ALA A 322 18.07 -12.26 -8.65
N ALA A 323 18.64 -11.06 -8.58
CA ALA A 323 18.28 -10.06 -7.58
C ALA A 323 16.82 -9.58 -7.74
N GLY A 324 16.30 -9.50 -8.97
CA GLY A 324 14.89 -9.28 -9.27
C GLY A 324 13.99 -10.37 -8.70
N ALA A 325 14.43 -11.64 -8.73
CA ALA A 325 13.68 -12.71 -8.09
C ALA A 325 13.61 -12.54 -6.56
N VAL A 326 14.70 -12.10 -5.94
CA VAL A 326 14.73 -11.76 -4.51
C VAL A 326 13.88 -10.53 -4.21
N ALA A 327 13.85 -9.55 -5.11
CA ALA A 327 12.99 -8.35 -5.02
C ALA A 327 11.50 -8.70 -5.00
N ALA A 328 11.08 -9.66 -5.83
CA ALA A 328 9.72 -10.16 -5.79
C ALA A 328 9.37 -10.77 -4.42
N MET A 329 10.32 -11.47 -3.80
CA MET A 329 10.14 -12.07 -2.47
C MET A 329 10.10 -11.01 -1.35
N SER A 330 10.82 -9.90 -1.47
CA SER A 330 10.76 -8.81 -0.47
C SER A 330 9.43 -8.04 -0.52
N SER A 331 8.71 -8.07 -1.64
CA SER A 331 7.41 -7.40 -1.82
C SER A 331 6.30 -7.87 -0.86
N ILE A 332 6.50 -9.00 -0.17
CA ILE A 332 5.59 -9.52 0.86
C ILE A 332 5.61 -8.70 2.16
N THR A 333 6.64 -7.85 2.35
CA THR A 333 6.83 -7.06 3.56
C THR A 333 5.65 -6.10 3.79
N PHE A 334 5.11 -5.50 2.72
CA PHE A 334 3.97 -4.59 2.80
C PHE A 334 2.71 -5.20 3.41
N PRO A 335 2.14 -6.27 2.83
CA PRO A 335 0.96 -6.91 3.40
C PRO A 335 1.24 -7.56 4.75
N ALA A 336 2.47 -8.04 5.01
CA ALA A 336 2.84 -8.62 6.30
C ALA A 336 2.84 -7.57 7.43
N VAL A 337 3.42 -6.39 7.20
CA VAL A 337 3.37 -5.25 8.12
C VAL A 337 1.92 -4.80 8.35
N SER A 338 1.15 -4.65 7.27
CA SER A 338 -0.26 -4.24 7.34
C SER A 338 -1.10 -5.25 8.14
N ALA A 339 -0.79 -6.55 8.01
CA ALA A 339 -1.40 -7.62 8.78
C ALA A 339 -1.04 -7.53 10.27
N LEU A 340 0.24 -7.32 10.59
CA LEU A 340 0.68 -7.20 11.97
C LEU A 340 0.02 -6.02 12.67
N VAL A 341 0.03 -4.83 12.05
CA VAL A 341 -0.56 -3.62 12.65
C VAL A 341 -2.07 -3.75 12.82
N SER A 342 -2.76 -4.44 11.90
CA SER A 342 -4.21 -4.68 12.03
C SER A 342 -4.58 -5.54 13.23
N ARG A 343 -3.65 -6.38 13.72
CA ARG A 343 -3.87 -7.26 14.89
C ARG A 343 -3.53 -6.58 16.21
N THR A 344 -2.67 -5.57 16.19
CA THR A 344 -2.35 -4.78 17.38
C THR A 344 -3.36 -3.66 17.62
N ALA A 345 -4.07 -3.22 16.57
CA ALA A 345 -5.06 -2.15 16.65
C ALA A 345 -6.45 -2.65 17.03
N ASP A 346 -7.18 -1.85 17.79
CA ASP A 346 -8.59 -2.07 18.08
C ASP A 346 -9.44 -1.95 16.79
N ALA A 347 -10.65 -2.53 16.79
CA ALA A 347 -11.53 -2.56 15.61
C ALA A 347 -11.98 -1.16 15.14
N ASP A 348 -12.08 -0.21 16.06
CA ASP A 348 -12.44 1.20 15.81
C ASP A 348 -11.25 2.06 15.32
N GLN A 349 -10.04 1.49 15.24
CA GLN A 349 -8.82 2.22 14.88
C GLN A 349 -8.13 1.67 13.63
N GLN A 350 -8.76 0.74 12.92
CA GLN A 350 -8.18 0.08 11.74
C GLN A 350 -7.84 1.09 10.63
N GLY A 351 -8.68 2.09 10.40
CA GLY A 351 -8.45 3.15 9.41
C GLY A 351 -7.25 4.00 9.78
N VAL A 352 -7.19 4.50 11.03
CA VAL A 352 -6.04 5.29 11.52
C VAL A 352 -4.72 4.54 11.31
N VAL A 353 -4.62 3.29 11.77
CA VAL A 353 -3.35 2.55 11.72
C VAL A 353 -2.92 2.24 10.30
N GLN A 354 -3.84 1.83 9.42
CA GLN A 354 -3.52 1.59 8.01
C GLN A 354 -3.18 2.92 7.30
N GLY A 355 -3.83 4.02 7.69
CA GLY A 355 -3.52 5.37 7.25
C GLY A 355 -2.11 5.82 7.61
N MET A 356 -1.61 5.49 8.82
CA MET A 356 -0.24 5.78 9.20
C MET A 356 0.77 5.00 8.35
N ILE A 357 0.58 3.68 8.18
CA ILE A 357 1.51 2.86 7.39
C ILE A 357 1.54 3.28 5.92
N THR A 358 0.37 3.46 5.31
CA THR A 358 0.26 3.86 3.91
C THR A 358 0.67 5.32 3.68
N GLY A 359 0.42 6.21 4.64
CA GLY A 359 0.88 7.59 4.63
C GLY A 359 2.41 7.66 4.59
N ILE A 360 3.10 6.93 5.46
CA ILE A 360 4.57 6.85 5.47
C ILE A 360 5.09 6.36 4.13
N ARG A 361 4.46 5.34 3.53
CA ARG A 361 4.81 4.88 2.18
C ARG A 361 4.63 5.99 1.14
N GLY A 362 3.56 6.78 1.23
CA GLY A 362 3.34 7.97 0.40
C GLY A 362 4.44 9.01 0.54
N LEU A 363 4.91 9.27 1.77
CA LEU A 363 6.05 10.14 2.04
C LEU A 363 7.35 9.60 1.43
N CYS A 364 7.61 8.30 1.60
CA CYS A 364 8.77 7.63 1.02
C CYS A 364 8.78 7.69 -0.51
N ASN A 365 7.63 7.63 -1.18
CA ASN A 365 7.54 7.79 -2.63
C ASN A 365 8.01 9.17 -3.13
N GLY A 366 7.92 10.22 -2.30
CA GLY A 366 8.49 11.53 -2.61
C GLY A 366 9.96 11.66 -2.19
N LEU A 367 10.28 11.27 -0.95
CA LEU A 367 11.63 11.45 -0.38
C LEU A 367 12.67 10.47 -0.94
N GLY A 368 12.26 9.24 -1.26
CA GLY A 368 13.15 8.18 -1.75
C GLY A 368 13.87 8.56 -3.05
N PRO A 369 13.14 8.95 -4.11
CA PRO A 369 13.75 9.41 -5.35
C PRO A 369 14.66 10.64 -5.17
N ALA A 370 14.28 11.58 -4.30
CA ALA A 370 15.10 12.75 -4.01
C ALA A 370 16.43 12.36 -3.33
N LEU A 371 16.37 11.45 -2.35
CA LEU A 371 17.54 10.93 -1.66
C LEU A 371 18.44 10.15 -2.61
N TYR A 372 17.89 9.25 -3.41
CA TYR A 372 18.68 8.46 -4.37
C TYR A 372 19.28 9.35 -5.46
N GLY A 373 18.53 10.31 -6.00
CA GLY A 373 19.04 11.29 -6.95
C GLY A 373 20.21 12.10 -6.39
N PHE A 374 20.13 12.55 -5.14
CA PHE A 374 21.23 13.25 -4.46
C PHE A 374 22.46 12.36 -4.25
N ILE A 375 22.27 11.09 -3.87
CA ILE A 375 23.38 10.14 -3.72
C ILE A 375 24.04 9.89 -5.09
N PHE A 376 23.27 9.61 -6.14
CA PHE A 376 23.82 9.43 -7.49
C PHE A 376 24.62 10.67 -7.97
N TYR A 377 24.15 11.87 -7.64
CA TYR A 377 24.86 13.12 -7.93
C TYR A 377 26.20 13.23 -7.19
N ILE A 378 26.24 12.99 -5.87
CA ILE A 378 27.49 13.05 -5.08
C ILE A 378 28.53 12.05 -5.59
N PHE A 379 28.09 10.85 -5.98
CA PHE A 379 28.98 9.81 -6.47
C PHE A 379 29.39 9.98 -7.94
N HIS A 380 29.05 11.11 -8.58
CA HIS A 380 29.42 11.45 -9.96
C HIS A 380 29.10 10.31 -10.95
N VAL A 381 27.96 9.63 -10.75
CA VAL A 381 27.42 8.69 -11.75
C VAL A 381 26.77 9.54 -12.83
N GLU A 382 27.59 10.25 -13.62
CA GLU A 382 27.11 11.04 -14.73
C GLU A 382 26.60 10.11 -15.83
N LEU A 383 25.32 10.25 -16.16
CA LEU A 383 24.74 9.69 -17.36
C LEU A 383 25.40 10.37 -18.56
N ASN A 384 26.50 9.81 -19.07
CA ASN A 384 27.09 10.30 -20.31
C ASN A 384 26.03 10.31 -21.41
N GLU A 385 25.97 11.43 -22.12
CA GLU A 385 24.94 11.80 -23.08
C GLU A 385 24.65 10.68 -24.09
N LEU A 386 23.36 10.49 -24.41
CA LEU A 386 22.93 9.61 -25.50
C LEU A 386 23.73 9.98 -26.76
N PRO A 387 24.38 9.02 -27.45
CA PRO A 387 24.94 9.30 -28.76
C PRO A 387 23.76 9.69 -29.67
N MET A 388 23.72 10.95 -30.09
CA MET A 388 22.87 11.36 -31.19
C MET A 388 23.22 10.47 -32.39
N PRO A 389 22.25 9.95 -33.16
CA PRO A 389 22.57 9.17 -34.34
C PRO A 389 23.28 10.07 -35.35
N GLU A 390 24.61 9.99 -35.40
CA GLU A 390 25.41 10.67 -36.42
C GLU A 390 25.06 10.14 -37.81
N SER A 391 24.91 11.09 -38.73
CA SER A 391 24.67 10.83 -40.15
C SER A 391 25.85 10.04 -40.76
N PRO A 392 25.61 9.19 -41.77
CA PRO A 392 26.64 8.32 -42.31
C PRO A 392 27.59 9.13 -43.19
N SER A 393 28.72 9.56 -42.63
CA SER A 393 29.84 10.06 -43.41
C SER A 393 31.11 9.37 -42.91
N GLY A 394 31.72 8.60 -43.81
CA GLY A 394 32.79 7.67 -43.53
C GLY A 394 34.03 8.33 -42.90
N GLY A 395 34.51 7.69 -41.85
CA GLY A 395 35.78 7.95 -41.23
C GLY A 395 35.99 6.90 -40.14
N THR A 396 36.90 5.97 -40.37
CA THR A 396 37.27 4.93 -39.41
C THR A 396 37.92 5.59 -38.19
N VAL A 397 37.12 5.98 -37.21
CA VAL A 397 37.59 6.36 -35.88
C VAL A 397 37.35 5.15 -34.99
N VAL A 398 38.43 4.42 -34.70
CA VAL A 398 38.45 3.41 -33.65
C VAL A 398 38.34 4.18 -32.33
N THR A 399 37.12 4.46 -31.88
CA THR A 399 36.88 5.03 -30.56
C THR A 399 37.05 3.92 -29.54
N GLN A 400 38.29 3.78 -29.08
CA GLN A 400 38.70 2.90 -28.00
C GLN A 400 37.99 3.37 -26.71
N TYR A 401 36.96 2.65 -26.27
CA TYR A 401 36.31 2.84 -24.98
C TYR A 401 37.32 2.54 -23.86
N HIS A 402 38.09 3.54 -23.45
CA HIS A 402 38.67 3.54 -22.12
C HIS A 402 37.52 3.80 -21.14
N LEU A 403 36.79 2.74 -20.79
CA LEU A 403 36.11 2.63 -19.51
C LEU A 403 37.15 2.98 -18.45
N GLN A 404 37.04 4.17 -17.87
CA GLN A 404 37.85 4.57 -16.74
C GLN A 404 37.45 3.66 -15.58
N GLN A 405 38.23 2.59 -15.47
CA GLN A 405 38.02 1.38 -14.69
C GLN A 405 38.33 1.62 -13.20
N ASN A 406 37.78 2.69 -12.61
CA ASN A 406 38.11 3.12 -11.25
C ASN A 406 36.91 3.65 -10.42
N SER A 407 35.72 3.08 -10.62
CA SER A 407 34.66 3.11 -9.62
C SER A 407 34.26 1.68 -9.29
N ILE A 408 34.92 1.11 -8.28
CA ILE A 408 34.80 -0.30 -7.84
C ILE A 408 33.39 -0.69 -7.36
N ILE A 409 32.43 0.24 -7.30
CA ILE A 409 31.04 -0.06 -6.96
C ILE A 409 30.13 0.85 -7.79
N PRO A 410 29.37 0.32 -8.78
CA PRO A 410 28.40 1.12 -9.53
C PRO A 410 27.15 1.51 -8.70
N GLY A 411 26.94 0.88 -7.54
CA GLY A 411 25.73 1.01 -6.73
C GLY A 411 25.82 1.55 -5.28
N PRO A 412 26.60 2.62 -4.95
CA PRO A 412 26.55 3.23 -3.61
C PRO A 412 25.14 3.55 -3.07
N PRO A 413 24.16 4.02 -3.90
CA PRO A 413 22.78 4.22 -3.45
C PRO A 413 22.09 2.93 -3.00
N PHE A 414 22.34 1.80 -3.67
CA PHE A 414 21.74 0.51 -3.30
C PHE A 414 22.34 -0.02 -2.01
N LEU A 415 23.64 0.18 -1.77
CA LEU A 415 24.28 -0.19 -0.50
C LEU A 415 23.81 0.68 0.66
N PHE A 416 23.64 1.99 0.44
CA PHE A 416 22.99 2.86 1.42
C PHE A 416 21.59 2.36 1.76
N GLY A 417 20.82 1.97 0.73
CA GLY A 417 19.53 1.33 0.90
C GLY A 417 19.61 0.08 1.78
N ALA A 418 20.55 -0.83 1.50
CA ALA A 418 20.74 -2.05 2.27
C ALA A 418 21.05 -1.77 3.75
N CYS A 419 21.88 -0.76 4.05
CA CYS A 419 22.15 -0.31 5.41
C CYS A 419 20.90 0.26 6.12
N SER A 420 20.09 1.04 5.41
CA SER A 420 18.82 1.56 5.94
C SER A 420 17.83 0.44 6.27
N VAL A 421 17.70 -0.56 5.38
CA VAL A 421 16.85 -1.73 5.62
C VAL A 421 17.42 -2.61 6.74
N LEU A 422 18.74 -2.71 6.89
CA LEU A 422 19.35 -3.39 8.03
C LEU A 422 18.96 -2.72 9.35
N LEU A 423 18.95 -1.39 9.41
CA LEU A 423 18.43 -0.66 10.57
C LEU A 423 16.94 -0.94 10.78
N ALA A 424 16.15 -0.99 9.70
CA ALA A 424 14.73 -1.39 9.78
C ALA A 424 14.57 -2.79 10.39
N LEU A 425 15.40 -3.76 9.99
CA LEU A 425 15.41 -5.11 10.52
C LEU A 425 15.77 -5.13 12.01
N LEU A 426 16.77 -4.35 12.43
CA LEU A 426 17.13 -4.20 13.84
C LEU A 426 15.99 -3.62 14.67
N VAL A 427 15.28 -2.59 14.17
CA VAL A 427 14.09 -2.03 14.82
C VAL A 427 12.96 -3.06 14.88
N ALA A 428 12.74 -3.81 13.80
CA ALA A 428 11.70 -4.83 13.71
C ALA A 428 11.90 -5.98 14.72
N LEU A 429 13.15 -6.28 15.11
CA LEU A 429 13.44 -7.28 16.15
C LEU A 429 12.85 -6.89 17.51
N PHE A 430 12.73 -5.59 17.81
CA PHE A 430 12.15 -5.09 19.06
C PHE A 430 10.62 -5.10 19.08
N ILE A 431 9.96 -5.41 17.96
CA ILE A 431 8.51 -5.54 17.93
C ILE A 431 8.13 -6.81 18.72
N PRO A 432 7.33 -6.73 19.79
CA PRO A 432 6.99 -7.89 20.58
C PRO A 432 6.17 -8.91 19.77
N GLU A 433 6.49 -10.20 19.91
CA GLU A 433 5.59 -11.26 19.43
C GLU A 433 4.45 -11.38 20.44
N HIS A 434 3.23 -11.03 20.05
CA HIS A 434 2.07 -11.40 20.85
C HIS A 434 1.87 -12.92 20.75
N THR A 435 2.60 -13.66 21.58
CA THR A 435 2.29 -15.05 21.88
C THR A 435 1.01 -15.05 22.71
N ASN A 436 -0.10 -15.45 22.12
CA ASN A 436 -1.36 -15.65 22.83
C ASN A 436 -1.17 -16.65 23.98
N LEU A 437 -1.43 -16.20 25.22
CA LEU A 437 -2.40 -16.78 26.18
C LEU A 437 -2.08 -16.25 27.58
N THR A 438 -2.76 -15.17 27.99
CA THR A 438 -3.11 -15.00 29.39
C THR A 438 -4.53 -14.46 29.46
N VAL A 439 -5.39 -15.30 30.01
CA VAL A 439 -6.75 -15.00 30.46
C VAL A 439 -6.77 -13.65 31.15
N ARG A 440 -7.22 -12.60 30.47
CA ARG A 440 -7.61 -11.33 31.12
C ARG A 440 -9.11 -11.36 31.41
N SER A 441 -9.55 -12.38 32.14
CA SER A 441 -10.78 -12.33 32.93
C SER A 441 -10.40 -11.99 34.36
N SER A 442 -10.26 -10.70 34.64
CA SER A 442 -10.26 -10.20 36.01
C SER A 442 -10.72 -8.75 36.00
N ASN A 443 -11.79 -8.50 36.75
CA ASN A 443 -12.24 -7.21 37.29
C ASN A 443 -13.28 -6.37 36.52
N TRP A 444 -14.30 -6.98 35.90
CA TRP A 444 -15.57 -6.27 35.60
C TRP A 444 -16.71 -6.64 36.56
N LYS A 445 -16.53 -6.42 37.87
CA LYS A 445 -17.61 -6.24 38.87
C LYS A 445 -17.04 -6.02 40.29
N LYS A 446 -16.41 -4.87 40.54
CA LYS A 446 -16.32 -4.27 41.88
C LYS A 446 -16.29 -2.75 41.74
N HIS A 447 -17.41 -2.17 41.33
CA HIS A 447 -17.78 -0.78 41.62
C HIS A 447 -19.30 -0.62 41.45
N CYS A 448 -20.05 -1.06 42.45
CA CYS A 448 -21.29 -0.40 42.84
C CYS A 448 -21.16 -0.07 44.32
N GLY A 449 -21.46 1.18 44.65
CA GLY A 449 -20.97 1.89 45.82
C GLY A 449 -21.63 1.52 47.14
N SER A 450 -20.86 1.78 48.18
CA SER A 450 -21.27 1.97 49.56
C SER A 450 -22.25 3.14 49.68
N HIS A 451 -23.45 2.90 50.21
CA HIS A 451 -24.18 3.86 51.03
C HIS A 451 -24.87 3.13 52.17
N GLY A 452 -24.55 3.50 53.40
CA GLY A 452 -25.19 3.01 54.61
C GLY A 452 -26.40 3.85 55.02
N HIS A 453 -27.38 3.20 55.66
CA HIS A 453 -27.95 3.63 56.95
C HIS A 453 -28.79 2.47 57.55
N PRO A 454 -28.97 2.42 58.89
CA PRO A 454 -29.46 1.27 59.64
C PRO A 454 -30.94 1.37 60.04
N HIS A 455 -31.63 0.25 60.26
CA HIS A 455 -32.60 -0.01 61.36
C HIS A 455 -33.21 -1.43 61.24
N SER A 456 -33.43 -2.05 62.41
CA SER A 456 -33.89 -3.41 62.77
C SER A 456 -35.43 -3.59 62.68
N PRO A 457 -36.10 -4.69 63.16
CA PRO A 457 -35.67 -6.01 63.69
C PRO A 457 -36.42 -7.29 63.16
N GLN A 458 -35.79 -8.46 63.40
CA GLN A 458 -36.29 -9.83 63.71
C GLN A 458 -37.68 -10.34 63.26
N ALA A 459 -37.71 -11.54 62.65
CA ALA A 459 -38.45 -12.74 63.11
C ALA A 459 -38.04 -14.02 62.31
N PRO A 460 -38.21 -15.24 62.86
CA PRO A 460 -37.45 -16.45 62.48
C PRO A 460 -38.30 -17.53 61.78
N GLY A 461 -37.65 -18.45 61.03
CA GLY A 461 -38.29 -19.72 60.69
C GLY A 461 -37.64 -20.49 59.55
N GLU A 462 -37.26 -21.73 59.85
CA GLU A 462 -37.21 -22.92 58.96
C GLU A 462 -36.14 -22.95 57.85
N ALA A 463 -35.48 -24.06 57.52
CA ALA A 463 -35.24 -25.37 58.10
C ALA A 463 -34.07 -25.98 57.27
N LYS A 464 -33.40 -26.99 57.82
CA LYS A 464 -32.34 -27.82 57.20
C LYS A 464 -32.85 -28.43 55.87
N GLU A 465 -32.06 -28.71 54.83
CA GLU A 465 -30.95 -29.69 54.75
C GLU A 465 -30.11 -29.51 53.46
N PRO A 466 -28.87 -30.06 53.42
CA PRO A 466 -27.92 -29.98 52.31
C PRO A 466 -27.99 -31.23 51.39
N LEU A 467 -27.35 -31.19 50.21
CA LEU A 467 -26.61 -32.31 49.58
C LEU A 467 -26.42 -32.09 48.06
N LEU A 468 -25.17 -31.98 47.61
CA LEU A 468 -24.46 -32.93 46.73
C LEU A 468 -23.24 -32.25 46.09
N GLN A 469 -22.08 -32.52 46.70
CA GLN A 469 -20.80 -32.60 46.00
C GLN A 469 -20.79 -33.94 45.25
N ASP A 470 -20.46 -33.91 43.97
CA ASP A 470 -19.89 -35.08 43.30
C ASP A 470 -18.54 -34.70 42.70
N THR A 471 -17.62 -35.63 42.89
CA THR A 471 -16.17 -35.53 42.66
C THR A 471 -15.82 -36.53 41.55
N ASN A 472 -14.95 -36.11 40.63
CA ASN A 472 -14.02 -36.90 39.80
C ASN A 472 -14.51 -38.13 38.99
N VAL A 473 -14.27 -38.05 37.67
CA VAL A 473 -13.38 -38.98 36.92
C VAL A 473 -12.52 -38.14 35.98
#